data_AF-A0A2P7MZG7-F1
#
_entry.id   AF-A0A2P7MZG7-F1
#
_cell.length_a   1.000
_cell.length_b   1.000
_cell.length_c   1.000
_cell.angle_alpha   90.00
_cell.angle_beta   90.00
_cell.angle_gamma   90.00
#
_symmetry.space_group_name_H-M   'P 1'
#
loop_
_entity.id
_entity.type
_entity.pdbx_description
1 polymer ?
#
loop_
_entity_poly.entity_id
_entity_poly.type
_entity_poly.pdbx_seq_one_letter_code
_entity_poly.pdbx_strand_id
1 'polypeptide(L)' 'MNRPELRRQLQGLAQSNPGSHPYTLALQFQVQTGRVISGQQVRQLLAEPGGSCGHAAKS' A
#
# COMPACT_ATOMS: atom_id res chain seq x y z
N MET A 1 0.08 1.91 -14.63
CA MET A 1 -0.34 2.30 -13.27
C MET A 1 0.77 3.10 -12.64
N ASN A 2 0.45 4.27 -12.09
CA ASN A 2 1.42 5.12 -11.42
C ASN A 2 1.66 4.63 -9.98
N ARG A 3 2.90 4.77 -9.49
CA ARG A 3 3.30 4.43 -8.11
C ARG A 3 2.34 4.95 -7.01
N PRO A 4 1.82 6.21 -7.06
CA PRO A 4 0.84 6.69 -6.09
C PRO A 4 -0.51 5.97 -6.15
N GLU A 5 -0.97 5.55 -7.33
CA GLU A 5 -2.24 4.84 -7.52
C GLU A 5 -2.13 3.41 -6.98
N LEU A 6 -0.99 2.77 -7.24
CA LEU A 6 -0.66 1.44 -6.71
C LEU A 6 -0.57 1.44 -5.19
N ARG A 7 0.03 2.49 -4.60
CA ARG A 7 0.04 2.68 -3.15
C ARG A 7 -1.38 2.83 -2.58
N ARG A 8 -2.24 3.60 -3.24
CA ARG A 8 -3.62 3.84 -2.79
C ARG A 8 -4.43 2.54 -2.77
N GLN A 9 -4.28 1.70 -3.78
CA GLN A 9 -4.91 0.37 -3.83
C GLN A 9 -4.39 -0.55 -2.72
N LEU A 10 -3.07 -0.62 -2.51
CA LEU A 10 -2.48 -1.43 -1.42
C LEU A 10 -2.89 -0.92 -0.03
N GLN A 11 -3.02 0.39 0.16
CA GLN A 11 -3.54 0.96 1.41
C GLN A 11 -4.99 0.57 1.65
N GLY A 12 -5.84 0.57 0.61
CA GLY A 12 -7.22 0.10 0.73
C GLY A 12 -7.31 -1.38 1.11
N LEU A 13 -6.44 -2.21 0.53
CA LEU A 13 -6.33 -3.64 0.88
C LEU A 13 -5.87 -3.84 2.33
N ALA A 14 -4.87 -3.07 2.77
CA ALA A 14 -4.36 -3.12 4.15
C ALA A 14 -5.39 -2.65 5.18
N GLN A 15 -6.21 -1.65 4.84
CA GLN A 15 -7.32 -1.18 5.68
C GLN A 15 -8.46 -2.21 5.76
N SER A 16 -8.75 -2.90 4.66
CA SER A 16 -9.79 -3.95 4.62
C SER A 16 -9.36 -5.23 5.35
N ASN A 17 -8.05 -5.46 5.47
CA ASN A 17 -7.48 -6.65 6.10
C ASN A 17 -6.36 -6.25 7.10
N PRO A 18 -6.73 -5.60 8.23
CA PRO A 18 -5.76 -5.13 9.20
C PRO A 18 -4.90 -6.28 9.74
N GLY A 19 -3.59 -6.08 9.81
CA GLY A 19 -2.63 -7.09 10.28
C GLY A 19 -2.22 -8.15 9.25
N SER A 20 -2.71 -8.07 8.01
CA SER A 20 -2.27 -8.98 6.95
C SER A 20 -0.78 -8.80 6.61
N HIS A 21 -0.10 -9.92 6.42
CA HIS A 21 1.31 -9.91 6.01
C HIS A 21 1.48 -9.28 4.62
N PRO A 22 2.55 -8.50 4.34
CA PRO A 22 2.75 -7.84 3.05
C PRO A 22 2.73 -8.80 1.85
N TYR A 23 3.17 -10.04 2.04
CA TYR A 23 3.08 -11.09 1.02
C TYR A 23 1.63 -11.47 0.69
N THR A 24 0.76 -11.57 1.70
CA THR A 24 -0.67 -11.82 1.51
C THR A 24 -1.34 -10.69 0.74
N LEU A 25 -1.00 -9.44 1.07
CA LEU A 25 -1.49 -8.27 0.33
C LEU A 25 -1.00 -8.27 -1.13
N ALA A 26 0.23 -8.71 -1.38
CA ALA A 26 0.76 -8.87 -2.74
C ALA A 26 -0.03 -9.89 -3.57
N LEU A 27 -0.37 -11.05 -2.97
CA LEU A 27 -1.20 -12.06 -3.63
C LEU A 27 -2.61 -11.54 -3.92
N GLN A 28 -3.25 -10.87 -2.96
CA GLN A 28 -4.58 -10.28 -3.17
C GLN A 28 -4.55 -9.22 -4.27
N PHE A 29 -3.52 -8.39 -4.29
CA PHE A 29 -3.30 -7.40 -5.34
C PHE A 29 -3.12 -8.06 -6.71
N GLN A 30 -2.36 -9.15 -6.78
CA GLN A 30 -2.17 -9.91 -8.02
C GLN A 30 -3.47 -10.51 -8.53
N VAL A 31 -4.31 -11.07 -7.64
CA VAL A 31 -5.61 -11.62 -8.02
C VAL A 31 -6.54 -10.52 -8.56
N GLN A 32 -6.55 -9.33 -7.96
CA GLN A 32 -7.42 -8.23 -8.38
C GLN A 32 -6.97 -7.54 -9.67
N THR A 33 -5.66 -7.40 -9.88
CA THR A 33 -5.11 -6.55 -10.95
C THR A 33 -4.42 -7.34 -12.05
N GLY A 34 -4.19 -8.64 -11.86
CA GLY A 34 -3.38 -9.48 -12.73
C GLY A 34 -1.88 -9.15 -12.71
N ARG A 35 -1.44 -8.21 -11.84
CA ARG A 35 -0.04 -7.77 -11.78
C ARG A 35 0.70 -8.41 -10.61
N VAL A 36 1.87 -8.94 -10.91
CA VAL A 36 2.76 -9.50 -9.89
C VAL A 36 3.53 -8.37 -9.22
N ILE A 37 3.46 -8.33 -7.89
CA ILE A 37 4.26 -7.44 -7.03
C ILE A 37 4.88 -8.26 -5.92
N SER A 38 6.10 -7.91 -5.48
CA SER A 38 6.73 -8.62 -4.38
C SER A 38 6.23 -8.11 -3.03
N GLY A 39 6.22 -8.99 -2.02
CA GLY A 39 5.89 -8.58 -0.65
C GLY A 39 6.84 -7.50 -0.09
N GLN A 40 8.10 -7.49 -0.55
CA GLN A 40 9.06 -6.43 -0.21
C GLN A 40 8.67 -5.08 -0.83
N GLN A 41 8.24 -5.07 -2.09
CA GLN A 41 7.74 -3.85 -2.74
C GLN A 41 6.50 -3.34 -2.03
N VAL A 42 5.55 -4.21 -1.69
CA VAL A 42 4.36 -3.84 -0.89
C VAL A 42 4.76 -3.23 0.44
N ARG A 43 5.72 -3.83 1.15
CA ARG A 43 6.23 -3.29 2.41
C ARG A 43 6.84 -1.90 2.23
N GLN A 44 7.64 -1.68 1.19
CA GLN A 44 8.24 -0.36 0.90
C GLN A 44 7.17 0.69 0.57
N LEU A 45 6.17 0.32 -0.24
CA LEU A 45 5.08 1.21 -0.64
C LEU A 45 4.17 1.59 0.53
N LEU A 46 3.96 0.67 1.47
CA LEU A 46 3.20 0.92 2.69
C LEU A 46 4.04 1.64 3.76
N ALA A 47 5.35 1.43 3.77
CA ALA A 47 6.28 2.06 4.71
C ALA A 47 6.68 3.48 4.29
N GLU A 48 6.58 3.84 3.00
CA GLU A 48 6.79 5.21 2.55
C GLU A 48 5.71 6.13 3.15
N PRO A 49 6.04 7.03 4.10
CA PRO A 49 5.14 8.09 4.48
C PRO A 49 4.85 8.90 3.21
N GLY A 50 3.58 9.22 2.97
CA GLY A 50 3.22 10.04 1.83
C GLY A 50 3.98 11.35 1.91
N GLY A 51 4.97 11.51 1.03
CA GLY A 51 5.57 12.80 0.78
C GLY A 51 4.50 13.75 0.27
N SER A 52 3.86 14.45 1.19
CA SER A 52 3.33 15.79 1.02
C SER A 52 3.48 16.51 2.37
N CYS A 53 4.21 17.60 2.26
CA CYS A 53 4.71 18.50 3.29
C CYS A 53 3.57 19.30 3.97
N GLY A 54 3.65 19.41 5.30
CA GLY A 54 3.30 20.59 6.12
C GLY A 54 1.84 21.07 6.25
N HIS A 55 1.20 20.86 7.41
CA HIS A 55 0.76 21.93 8.33
C HIS A 55 0.21 21.32 9.63
N ALA A 56 0.47 22.00 10.75
CA ALA A 56 0.01 21.69 12.09
C ALA A 56 -1.52 21.58 12.25
N ALA A 57 -1.95 20.75 13.21
CA ALA A 57 -3.11 21.07 14.04
C ALA A 57 -2.88 20.51 15.44
N LYS A 58 -2.51 21.43 16.32
CA LYS A 58 -2.47 21.35 17.78
C LYS A 58 -3.82 20.88 18.35
N SER A 59 -3.80 20.02 19.36
CA SER A 59 -4.65 20.12 20.56
C SER A 59 -3.96 19.40 21.70
#